data_AF-A0A660QGM2-F1
#
_entry.id   AF-A0A660QGM2-F1
#
_cell.length_a   1.000
_cell.length_b   1.000
_cell.length_c   1.000
_cell.angle_alpha   90.00
_cell.angle_beta   90.00
_cell.angle_gamma   90.00
#
_symmetry.space_group_name_H-M   'P 1'
#
loop_
_entity.id
_entity.type
_entity.pdbx_description
1 polymer ?
#
loop_
_entity_poly.entity_id
_entity_poly.type
_entity_poly.pdbx_seq_one_letter_code
_entity_poly.pdbx_strand_id
1 'polypeptide(L)'
;MFNKLAKATFLMVLPLAAAMVFTGCDEEEIAEVPAAEQVDLAQTEDLFSQPVQPNPLTTDPAAVIVRVNGEDITRGEIQEVMAAAMQQVAGQVPPQQLQQMQAQMYQRIRDDLISKKLLDAAMAVTNVVVSEEALAEAMDKIRANVPPGQDLEAALAASGTTLEELTENIKEQLATRQFLESKTEGITDATEAEAKEFYDANPDRFKKPESVTASHILIKFDESDTDEAKAEKKAQLEAIRADIIAETITFQDAAATNS
;
A
#
# COMPACT_ATOMS: atom_id res chain seq x y z
N MET A 1 -0.25 -8.47 42.05
CA MET A 1 -1.24 -8.99 43.03
C MET A 1 -2.46 -9.42 42.21
N PHE A 2 -3.06 -10.60 42.31
CA PHE A 2 -2.76 -11.84 43.04
C PHE A 2 -2.73 -13.02 42.06
N ASN A 3 -1.91 -14.02 42.33
CA ASN A 3 -1.85 -15.27 41.56
C ASN A 3 -2.26 -16.42 42.49
N LYS A 4 -3.31 -17.19 42.15
CA LYS A 4 -3.69 -18.48 42.78
C LYS A 4 -4.94 -19.11 42.15
N LEU A 5 -4.78 -20.27 41.52
CA LEU A 5 -5.48 -21.52 41.88
C LEU A 5 -4.96 -22.68 41.01
N ALA A 6 -4.76 -23.85 41.61
CA ALA A 6 -4.16 -25.02 40.96
C ALA A 6 -4.63 -26.33 41.61
N LYS A 7 -4.67 -27.42 40.81
CA LYS A 7 -4.95 -28.84 41.19
C LYS A 7 -6.42 -29.08 41.63
N ALA A 8 -7.02 -30.27 41.57
CA ALA A 8 -6.59 -31.64 41.19
C ALA A 8 -7.74 -32.32 40.35
N THR A 9 -7.78 -33.61 39.93
CA THR A 9 -7.01 -34.84 40.24
C THR A 9 -7.02 -35.81 39.04
N PHE A 10 -6.20 -36.86 39.08
CA PHE A 10 -6.13 -38.03 38.17
C PHE A 10 -6.97 -39.22 38.67
N LEU A 11 -7.53 -40.05 37.77
CA LEU A 11 -7.73 -41.49 38.01
C LEU A 11 -7.96 -42.28 36.71
N MET A 12 -7.43 -43.50 36.69
CA MET A 12 -7.30 -44.45 35.58
C MET A 12 -7.96 -45.78 35.99
N VAL A 13 -8.43 -46.63 35.05
CA VAL A 13 -8.37 -48.13 35.05
C VAL A 13 -9.39 -48.78 34.08
N LEU A 14 -8.94 -49.86 33.41
CA LEU A 14 -9.61 -50.83 32.49
C LEU A 14 -10.48 -51.88 33.27
N PRO A 15 -10.87 -53.11 32.79
CA PRO A 15 -10.88 -53.77 31.45
C PRO A 15 -12.20 -54.54 31.07
N LEU A 16 -12.25 -55.17 29.87
CA LEU A 16 -12.81 -56.51 29.45
C LEU A 16 -13.14 -56.45 27.92
N ALA A 17 -12.65 -57.30 26.99
CA ALA A 17 -12.75 -58.77 26.78
C ALA A 17 -14.20 -59.26 26.50
N ALA A 18 -14.56 -60.11 25.51
CA ALA A 18 -13.87 -60.86 24.43
C ALA A 18 -14.86 -60.98 23.21
N ALA A 19 -14.63 -61.62 22.03
CA ALA A 19 -14.18 -63.00 21.76
C ALA A 19 -13.88 -63.26 20.25
N MET A 20 -13.22 -64.39 19.94
CA MET A 20 -12.87 -64.89 18.60
C MET A 20 -13.98 -65.72 17.92
N VAL A 21 -13.97 -65.82 16.57
CA VAL A 21 -14.13 -67.09 15.82
C VAL A 21 -13.28 -67.03 14.52
N PHE A 22 -12.63 -68.14 14.15
CA PHE A 22 -11.80 -68.35 12.94
C PHE A 22 -12.61 -68.83 11.73
N THR A 23 -12.15 -68.52 10.50
CA THR A 23 -11.92 -69.40 9.31
C THR A 23 -11.75 -68.53 8.06
N GLY A 24 -10.78 -68.73 7.16
CA GLY A 24 -9.70 -69.73 7.12
C GLY A 24 -8.84 -69.62 5.84
N CYS A 25 -8.12 -70.70 5.53
CA CYS A 25 -7.19 -70.93 4.39
C CYS A 25 -5.76 -70.39 4.54
N ASP A 26 -4.85 -71.36 4.59
CA ASP A 26 -3.39 -71.34 4.38
C ASP A 26 -3.05 -70.81 2.96
N GLU A 27 -1.81 -70.44 2.59
CA GLU A 27 -0.48 -70.94 2.96
C GLU A 27 0.61 -69.83 2.76
N GLU A 28 1.88 -70.17 3.02
CA GLU A 28 3.14 -69.50 2.62
C GLU A 28 3.69 -68.34 3.51
N GLU A 29 4.73 -68.74 4.25
CA GLU A 29 6.04 -68.09 4.40
C GLU A 29 6.13 -66.63 4.92
N ILE A 30 6.68 -66.50 6.14
CA ILE A 30 7.14 -65.20 6.67
C ILE A 30 8.43 -64.83 5.93
N ALA A 31 8.30 -64.13 4.81
CA ALA A 31 9.45 -63.55 4.12
C ALA A 31 10.22 -62.63 5.08
N GLU A 32 11.54 -62.83 5.16
CA GLU A 32 12.41 -62.02 6.00
C GLU A 32 12.25 -60.53 5.68
N VAL A 33 12.21 -59.68 6.71
CA VAL A 33 12.36 -58.23 6.51
C VAL A 33 13.71 -58.04 5.82
N PRO A 34 13.77 -57.49 4.60
CA PRO A 34 15.03 -57.36 3.89
C PRO A 34 15.99 -56.55 4.75
N ALA A 35 17.17 -57.12 4.99
CA ALA A 35 18.23 -56.43 5.73
C ALA A 35 18.44 -55.07 5.07
N ALA A 36 18.42 -54.00 5.87
CA ALA A 36 18.49 -52.64 5.38
C ALA A 36 19.63 -52.51 4.37
N GLU A 37 19.28 -52.27 3.11
CA GLU A 37 20.28 -52.05 2.06
C GLU A 37 21.19 -50.92 2.53
N GLN A 38 22.50 -51.16 2.47
CA GLN A 38 23.46 -50.13 2.82
C GLN A 38 23.28 -49.01 1.79
N VAL A 39 22.65 -47.92 2.23
CA VAL A 39 22.51 -46.70 1.44
C VAL A 39 23.90 -46.30 0.99
N ASP A 40 24.18 -46.45 -0.30
CA ASP A 40 25.48 -46.12 -0.87
C ASP A 40 25.65 -44.60 -0.85
N LEU A 41 26.27 -44.11 0.23
CA LEU A 41 26.55 -42.69 0.42
C LEU A 41 27.55 -42.14 -0.61
N ALA A 42 28.19 -42.97 -1.45
CA ALA A 42 28.94 -42.52 -2.62
C ALA A 42 28.05 -42.25 -3.85
N GLN A 43 26.79 -42.69 -3.82
CA GLN A 43 25.74 -42.40 -4.81
C GLN A 43 24.65 -41.47 -4.24
N THR A 44 24.98 -40.62 -3.27
CA THR A 44 24.20 -39.40 -3.09
C THR A 44 24.32 -38.59 -4.38
N GLU A 45 23.23 -38.47 -5.16
CA GLU A 45 23.16 -37.42 -6.17
C GLU A 45 23.54 -36.10 -5.49
N ASP A 46 24.53 -35.41 -6.03
CA ASP A 46 25.02 -34.18 -5.40
C ASP A 46 24.00 -33.07 -5.67
N LEU A 47 23.03 -32.98 -4.76
CA LEU A 47 21.98 -31.96 -4.68
C LEU A 47 22.54 -30.52 -4.54
N PHE A 48 23.86 -30.36 -4.41
CA PHE A 48 24.58 -29.10 -4.36
C PHE A 48 25.55 -28.90 -5.54
N SER A 49 25.77 -29.92 -6.39
CA SER A 49 26.54 -29.81 -7.65
C SER A 49 25.79 -29.04 -8.74
N GLN A 50 24.46 -29.18 -8.75
CA GLN A 50 23.63 -28.21 -9.43
C GLN A 50 23.72 -26.92 -8.61
N PRO A 51 24.07 -25.76 -9.22
CA PRO A 51 24.04 -24.51 -8.49
C PRO A 51 22.65 -24.36 -7.90
N VAL A 52 22.56 -24.03 -6.60
CA VAL A 52 21.29 -23.82 -5.90
C VAL A 52 20.46 -22.87 -6.74
N GLN A 53 19.49 -23.41 -7.48
CA GLN A 53 18.61 -22.56 -8.25
C GLN A 53 17.86 -21.73 -7.22
N PRO A 54 17.91 -20.39 -7.30
CA PRO A 54 17.17 -19.56 -6.37
C PRO A 54 15.72 -20.00 -6.50
N ASN A 55 15.13 -20.55 -5.43
CA ASN A 55 13.74 -21.01 -5.45
C ASN A 55 12.88 -19.83 -5.92
N PRO A 56 12.41 -19.83 -7.18
CA PRO A 56 11.91 -18.62 -7.75
C PRO A 56 10.51 -18.48 -7.23
N LEU A 57 10.32 -17.42 -6.43
CA LEU A 57 9.09 -16.66 -6.37
C LEU A 57 8.44 -16.75 -7.75
N THR A 58 7.38 -17.56 -7.87
CA THR A 58 6.84 -17.91 -9.18
C THR A 58 6.50 -16.63 -9.94
N THR A 59 6.71 -16.55 -11.26
CA THR A 59 6.20 -15.38 -12.02
C THR A 59 4.69 -15.49 -12.26
N ASP A 60 4.10 -16.63 -11.90
CA ASP A 60 2.67 -16.93 -11.96
C ASP A 60 1.83 -15.90 -11.19
N PRO A 61 0.91 -15.18 -11.86
CA PRO A 61 -0.06 -14.30 -11.22
C PRO A 61 -1.00 -15.05 -10.26
N ALA A 62 -1.34 -16.32 -10.53
CA ALA A 62 -2.31 -17.08 -9.75
C ALA A 62 -1.78 -17.58 -8.39
N ALA A 63 -0.47 -17.52 -8.16
CA ALA A 63 0.10 -18.03 -6.93
C ALA A 63 -0.26 -17.17 -5.72
N VAL A 64 -0.74 -17.84 -4.66
CA VAL A 64 -1.12 -17.23 -3.38
C VAL A 64 0.12 -16.72 -2.65
N ILE A 65 0.12 -15.44 -2.30
CA ILE A 65 1.18 -14.76 -1.53
C ILE A 65 0.80 -14.67 -0.05
N VAL A 66 -0.48 -14.40 0.24
CA VAL A 66 -1.01 -14.32 1.61
C VAL A 66 -2.38 -14.98 1.64
N ARG A 67 -2.73 -15.62 2.76
CA ARG A 67 -4.09 -16.12 3.04
C ARG A 67 -4.62 -15.44 4.29
N VAL A 68 -5.82 -14.87 4.21
CA VAL A 68 -6.47 -14.08 5.26
C VAL A 68 -7.84 -14.71 5.53
N ASN A 69 -8.03 -15.31 6.72
CA ASN A 69 -9.28 -15.98 7.13
C ASN A 69 -9.84 -17.04 6.15
N GLY A 70 -9.02 -17.57 5.24
CA GLY A 70 -9.41 -18.54 4.21
C GLY A 70 -9.53 -17.95 2.80
N GLU A 71 -9.53 -16.62 2.67
CA GLU A 71 -9.40 -15.95 1.37
C GLU A 71 -7.94 -15.78 0.96
N ASP A 72 -7.68 -15.91 -0.33
CA ASP A 72 -6.34 -15.77 -0.91
C ASP A 72 -6.10 -14.37 -1.47
N ILE A 73 -4.87 -13.87 -1.27
CA ILE A 73 -4.29 -12.72 -1.97
C ILE A 73 -3.20 -13.29 -2.87
N THR A 74 -3.42 -13.19 -4.17
CA THR A 74 -2.55 -13.69 -5.23
C THR A 74 -1.48 -12.68 -5.61
N ARG A 75 -0.47 -13.12 -6.38
CA ARG A 75 0.53 -12.23 -6.96
C ARG A 75 -0.07 -11.28 -7.98
N GLY A 76 -1.05 -11.74 -8.75
CA GLY A 76 -1.73 -10.98 -9.80
C GLY A 76 -2.41 -9.73 -9.24
N GLU A 77 -3.20 -9.88 -8.18
CA GLU A 77 -3.87 -8.75 -7.50
C GLU A 77 -2.86 -7.69 -7.01
N ILE A 78 -1.75 -8.12 -6.39
CA ILE A 78 -0.71 -7.19 -5.93
C ILE A 78 -0.02 -6.50 -7.14
N GLN A 79 0.21 -7.23 -8.23
CA GLN A 79 0.82 -6.68 -9.45
C GLN A 79 -0.10 -5.71 -10.19
N GLU A 80 -1.41 -5.95 -10.20
CA GLU A 80 -2.41 -5.08 -10.82
C GLU A 80 -2.49 -3.74 -10.10
N VAL A 81 -2.66 -3.75 -8.78
CA VAL A 81 -2.67 -2.53 -7.96
C VAL A 81 -1.32 -1.80 -8.03
N MET A 82 -0.20 -2.55 -8.08
CA MET A 82 1.13 -1.98 -8.30
C MET A 82 1.25 -1.30 -9.67
N ALA A 83 0.74 -1.92 -10.74
CA ALA A 83 0.80 -1.35 -12.09
C ALA A 83 0.01 -0.04 -12.17
N ALA A 84 -1.19 0.01 -11.61
CA ALA A 84 -2.00 1.22 -11.52
C ALA A 84 -1.30 2.33 -10.71
N ALA A 85 -0.73 2.00 -9.54
CA ALA A 85 0.02 2.96 -8.72
C ALA A 85 1.28 3.48 -9.44
N MET A 86 2.01 2.60 -10.13
CA MET A 86 3.20 2.96 -10.90
C MET A 86 2.89 3.86 -12.11
N GLN A 87 1.72 3.72 -12.74
CA GLN A 87 1.27 4.62 -13.81
C GLN A 87 1.05 6.05 -13.30
N GLN A 88 0.52 6.23 -12.09
CA GLN A 88 0.29 7.56 -11.50
C GLN A 88 1.58 8.32 -11.17
N VAL A 89 2.65 7.63 -10.80
CA VAL A 89 3.97 8.23 -10.50
C VAL A 89 4.96 8.18 -11.67
N ALA A 90 4.53 7.70 -12.83
CA ALA A 90 5.38 7.60 -14.02
C ALA A 90 5.97 8.96 -14.43
N GLY A 91 7.28 8.99 -14.73
CA GLY A 91 8.00 10.21 -15.11
C GLY A 91 8.35 11.18 -13.97
N GLN A 92 7.79 11.00 -12.76
CA GLN A 92 8.08 11.86 -11.60
C GLN A 92 9.26 11.35 -10.75
N VAL A 93 9.62 10.08 -10.89
CA VAL A 93 10.57 9.38 -10.00
C VAL A 93 11.88 9.07 -10.73
N PRO A 94 13.05 9.48 -10.20
CA PRO A 94 14.34 9.15 -10.80
C PRO A 94 14.58 7.63 -10.86
N PRO A 95 15.20 7.09 -11.94
CA PRO A 95 15.43 5.65 -12.10
C PRO A 95 16.15 4.98 -10.91
N GLN A 96 17.04 5.72 -10.24
CA GLN A 96 17.79 5.25 -9.08
C GLN A 96 16.92 5.01 -7.84
N GLN A 97 15.78 5.69 -7.72
CA GLN A 97 14.85 5.56 -6.59
C GLN A 97 13.72 4.55 -6.87
N LEU A 98 13.49 4.23 -8.16
CA LEU A 98 12.40 3.39 -8.63
C LEU A 98 12.34 2.03 -7.93
N GLN A 99 13.48 1.35 -7.76
CA GLN A 99 13.54 0.02 -7.15
C GLN A 99 13.19 0.03 -5.66
N GLN A 100 13.69 1.01 -4.90
CA GLN A 100 13.36 1.17 -3.49
C GLN A 100 11.87 1.51 -3.32
N MET A 101 11.34 2.40 -4.17
CA MET A 101 9.94 2.78 -4.16
C MET A 101 9.03 1.57 -4.47
N GLN A 102 9.34 0.78 -5.50
CA GLN A 102 8.60 -0.45 -5.82
C GLN A 102 8.59 -1.44 -4.64
N ALA A 103 9.72 -1.62 -3.96
CA ALA A 103 9.78 -2.48 -2.77
C ALA A 103 8.90 -1.96 -1.63
N GLN A 104 8.89 -0.65 -1.37
CA GLN A 104 8.02 -0.02 -0.36
C GLN A 104 6.54 -0.10 -0.74
N MET A 105 6.20 0.19 -2.00
CA MET A 105 4.85 0.05 -2.54
C MET A 105 4.35 -1.40 -2.44
N TYR A 106 5.21 -2.39 -2.67
CA TYR A 106 4.82 -3.81 -2.63
C TYR A 106 4.41 -4.23 -1.23
N GLN A 107 5.20 -3.84 -0.21
CA GLN A 107 4.86 -4.09 1.20
C GLN A 107 3.52 -3.43 1.53
N ARG A 108 3.37 -2.14 1.19
CA ARG A 108 2.17 -1.36 1.47
C ARG A 108 0.92 -1.93 0.79
N ILE A 109 0.96 -2.21 -0.51
CA ILE A 109 -0.17 -2.76 -1.27
C ILE A 109 -0.58 -4.13 -0.71
N ARG A 110 0.37 -4.99 -0.36
CA ARG A 110 0.06 -6.27 0.29
C ARG A 110 -0.65 -6.04 1.63
N ASP A 111 -0.16 -5.12 2.46
CA ASP A 111 -0.72 -4.85 3.79
C ASP A 111 -2.09 -4.14 3.71
N ASP A 112 -2.29 -3.29 2.71
CA ASP A 112 -3.57 -2.66 2.38
C ASP A 112 -4.60 -3.72 1.90
N LEU A 113 -4.20 -4.68 1.05
CA LEU A 113 -5.05 -5.80 0.60
C LEU A 113 -5.40 -6.76 1.76
N ILE A 114 -4.45 -7.05 2.67
CA ILE A 114 -4.72 -7.80 3.91
C ILE A 114 -5.77 -7.05 4.74
N SER A 115 -5.57 -5.74 4.92
CA SER A 115 -6.46 -4.88 5.70
C SER A 115 -7.86 -4.83 5.11
N LYS A 116 -7.99 -4.73 3.77
CA LYS A 116 -9.27 -4.82 3.07
C LYS A 116 -9.98 -6.14 3.34
N LYS A 117 -9.31 -7.29 3.16
CA LYS A 117 -9.94 -8.60 3.43
C LYS A 117 -10.38 -8.78 4.88
N LEU A 118 -9.58 -8.30 5.84
CA LEU A 118 -9.98 -8.31 7.26
C LEU A 118 -11.20 -7.43 7.53
N LEU A 119 -11.29 -6.28 6.88
CA LEU A 119 -12.39 -5.32 7.00
C LEU A 119 -13.68 -5.86 6.35
N ASP A 120 -13.58 -6.38 5.12
CA ASP A 120 -14.69 -6.99 4.39
C ASP A 120 -15.28 -8.17 5.19
N ALA A 121 -14.43 -9.05 5.74
CA ALA A 121 -14.85 -10.13 6.62
C ALA A 121 -15.52 -9.65 7.92
N ALA A 122 -15.04 -8.55 8.52
CA ALA A 122 -15.65 -7.97 9.72
C ALA A 122 -17.00 -7.29 9.44
N MET A 123 -17.14 -6.64 8.28
CA MET A 123 -18.40 -6.06 7.81
C MET A 123 -19.44 -7.13 7.50
N ALA A 124 -19.05 -8.23 6.86
CA ALA A 124 -19.94 -9.35 6.54
C ALA A 124 -20.60 -9.97 7.79
N VAL A 125 -19.89 -10.00 8.93
CA VAL A 125 -20.45 -10.45 10.22
C VAL A 125 -21.38 -9.39 10.85
N THR A 126 -21.12 -8.11 10.61
CA THR A 126 -21.81 -6.99 11.26
C THR A 126 -23.08 -6.54 10.51
N ASN A 127 -23.20 -6.89 9.21
CA ASN A 127 -24.31 -6.55 8.32
C ASN A 127 -24.69 -5.05 8.37
N VAL A 128 -23.72 -4.20 8.02
CA VAL A 128 -23.89 -2.75 8.00
C VAL A 128 -24.84 -2.33 6.88
N VAL A 129 -25.94 -1.68 7.25
CA VAL A 129 -26.98 -1.24 6.30
C VAL A 129 -26.84 0.26 6.04
N VAL A 130 -26.38 0.60 4.84
CA VAL A 130 -26.37 1.99 4.35
C VAL A 130 -27.80 2.38 3.97
N SER A 131 -28.28 3.52 4.45
CA SER A 131 -29.59 4.06 4.07
C SER A 131 -29.58 4.63 2.66
N GLU A 132 -30.71 4.53 1.95
CA GLU A 132 -30.89 5.15 0.63
C GLU A 132 -30.67 6.66 0.67
N GLU A 133 -31.02 7.31 1.79
CA GLU A 133 -30.79 8.74 2.03
C GLU A 133 -29.30 9.10 2.06
N ALA A 134 -28.47 8.33 2.78
CA ALA A 134 -27.03 8.56 2.84
C ALA A 134 -26.34 8.31 1.48
N LEU A 135 -26.83 7.32 0.72
CA LEU A 135 -26.37 7.04 -0.64
C LEU A 135 -26.76 8.18 -1.60
N ALA A 136 -27.99 8.69 -1.51
CA ALA A 136 -28.45 9.82 -2.30
C ALA A 136 -27.65 11.10 -2.00
N GLU A 137 -27.40 11.41 -0.72
CA GLU A 137 -26.60 12.58 -0.32
C GLU A 137 -25.14 12.47 -0.82
N ALA A 138 -24.55 11.27 -0.79
CA ALA A 138 -23.22 11.04 -1.35
C ALA A 138 -23.19 11.21 -2.88
N MET A 139 -24.20 10.68 -3.58
CA MET A 139 -24.35 10.85 -5.03
C MET A 139 -24.53 12.32 -5.43
N ASP A 140 -25.32 13.09 -4.67
CA ASP A 140 -25.54 14.52 -4.95
C ASP A 140 -24.29 15.36 -4.70
N LYS A 141 -23.48 15.02 -3.68
CA LYS A 141 -22.15 15.62 -3.49
C LYS A 141 -21.21 15.33 -4.67
N ILE A 142 -21.28 14.14 -5.27
CA ILE A 142 -20.47 13.80 -6.44
C ILE A 142 -20.95 14.59 -7.67
N ARG A 143 -22.27 14.64 -7.93
CA ARG A 143 -22.87 15.46 -9.00
C ARG A 143 -22.48 16.94 -8.86
N ALA A 144 -22.49 17.48 -7.65
CA ALA A 144 -22.11 18.87 -7.38
C ALA A 144 -20.62 19.19 -7.65
N ASN A 145 -19.76 18.17 -7.69
CA ASN A 145 -18.33 18.32 -8.04
C ASN A 145 -18.03 18.09 -9.54
N VAL A 146 -19.04 17.74 -10.36
CA VAL A 146 -18.87 17.62 -11.82
C VAL A 146 -18.64 19.02 -12.42
N PRO A 147 -17.62 19.23 -13.26
CA PRO A 147 -17.35 20.53 -13.86
C PRO A 147 -18.54 21.08 -14.67
N PRO A 148 -18.82 22.40 -14.62
CA PRO A 148 -19.93 22.97 -15.36
C PRO A 148 -19.77 22.75 -16.88
N GLY A 149 -20.79 22.12 -17.48
CA GLY A 149 -20.78 21.73 -18.89
C GLY A 149 -20.36 20.27 -19.16
N GLN A 150 -20.04 19.50 -18.11
CA GLN A 150 -19.98 18.03 -18.17
C GLN A 150 -21.21 17.41 -17.50
N ASP A 151 -21.50 16.18 -17.91
CA ASP A 151 -22.52 15.30 -17.36
C ASP A 151 -21.82 14.14 -16.62
N LEU A 152 -22.40 13.66 -15.51
CA LEU A 152 -21.73 12.65 -14.67
C LEU A 152 -21.53 11.34 -15.47
N GLU A 153 -22.57 10.89 -16.15
CA GLU A 153 -22.58 9.68 -16.97
C GLU A 153 -21.57 9.77 -18.12
N ALA A 154 -21.40 10.95 -18.73
CA ALA A 154 -20.35 11.19 -19.73
C ALA A 154 -18.93 11.14 -19.13
N ALA A 155 -18.73 11.65 -17.91
CA ALA A 155 -17.45 11.57 -17.20
C ALA A 155 -17.10 10.14 -16.78
N LEU A 156 -18.09 9.34 -16.35
CA LEU A 156 -17.94 7.93 -16.02
C LEU A 156 -17.62 7.08 -17.27
N ALA A 157 -18.30 7.34 -18.39
CA ALA A 157 -17.99 6.69 -19.66
C ALA A 157 -16.55 7.00 -20.13
N ALA A 158 -16.06 8.23 -19.90
CA ALA A 158 -14.69 8.61 -20.22
C ALA A 158 -13.63 7.95 -19.33
N SER A 159 -13.98 7.56 -18.10
CA SER A 159 -13.12 6.76 -17.19
C SER A 159 -13.36 5.25 -17.27
N GLY A 160 -14.26 4.79 -18.14
CA GLY A 160 -14.51 3.37 -18.39
C GLY A 160 -15.36 2.66 -17.33
N THR A 161 -16.18 3.39 -16.58
CA THR A 161 -17.07 2.85 -15.54
C THR A 161 -18.53 3.28 -15.76
N THR A 162 -19.47 2.66 -15.03
CA THR A 162 -20.91 2.95 -15.12
C THR A 162 -21.45 3.63 -13.86
N LEU A 163 -22.65 4.22 -13.97
CA LEU A 163 -23.36 4.78 -12.81
C LEU A 163 -23.72 3.69 -11.78
N GLU A 164 -23.98 2.47 -12.22
CA GLU A 164 -24.28 1.31 -11.36
C GLU A 164 -23.05 0.89 -10.55
N GLU A 165 -21.90 0.72 -11.22
CA GLU A 165 -20.61 0.47 -10.57
C GLU A 165 -20.23 1.58 -9.60
N LEU A 166 -20.39 2.86 -9.99
CA LEU A 166 -20.17 3.99 -9.08
C LEU A 166 -21.07 3.90 -7.83
N THR A 167 -22.34 3.55 -8.01
CA THR A 167 -23.31 3.47 -6.92
C THR A 167 -22.96 2.37 -5.91
N GLU A 168 -22.59 1.17 -6.38
CA GLU A 168 -22.15 0.09 -5.49
C GLU A 168 -20.81 0.42 -4.82
N ASN A 169 -19.85 1.01 -5.55
CA ASN A 169 -18.58 1.48 -4.94
C ASN A 169 -18.80 2.49 -3.81
N ILE A 170 -19.72 3.45 -3.97
CA ILE A 170 -20.06 4.44 -2.93
C ILE A 170 -20.74 3.76 -1.74
N LYS A 171 -21.63 2.81 -2.00
CA LYS A 171 -22.32 2.03 -0.96
C LYS A 171 -21.34 1.19 -0.13
N GLU A 172 -20.35 0.55 -0.76
CA GLU A 172 -19.25 -0.12 -0.04
C GLU A 172 -18.42 0.86 0.81
N GLN A 173 -18.10 2.04 0.27
CA GLN A 173 -17.36 3.08 1.01
C GLN A 173 -18.17 3.62 2.20
N LEU A 174 -19.48 3.84 2.04
CA LEU A 174 -20.37 4.28 3.11
C LEU A 174 -20.52 3.19 4.19
N ALA A 175 -20.68 1.92 3.81
CA ALA A 175 -20.72 0.80 4.75
C ALA A 175 -19.41 0.69 5.55
N THR A 176 -18.27 0.81 4.86
CA THR A 176 -16.93 0.84 5.46
C THR A 176 -16.79 1.98 6.46
N ARG A 177 -17.22 3.19 6.08
CA ARG A 177 -17.16 4.37 6.93
C ARG A 177 -18.02 4.21 8.18
N GLN A 178 -19.28 3.81 8.04
CA GLN A 178 -20.20 3.59 9.15
C GLN A 178 -19.70 2.47 10.09
N PHE A 179 -19.11 1.41 9.53
CA PHE A 179 -18.47 0.37 10.33
C PHE A 179 -17.35 0.95 11.21
N LEU A 180 -16.42 1.70 10.61
CA LEU A 180 -15.29 2.29 11.33
C LEU A 180 -15.77 3.31 12.39
N GLU A 181 -16.71 4.19 12.03
CA GLU A 181 -17.34 5.13 12.98
C GLU A 181 -17.95 4.37 14.17
N SER A 182 -18.70 3.28 13.96
CA SER A 182 -19.25 2.45 15.04
C SER A 182 -18.19 1.77 15.94
N LYS A 183 -16.94 1.64 15.48
CA LYS A 183 -15.82 1.13 16.29
C LYS A 183 -15.03 2.25 16.98
N THR A 184 -15.22 3.50 16.57
CA THR A 184 -14.51 4.67 17.12
C THR A 184 -15.40 5.64 17.90
N GLU A 185 -16.73 5.46 17.95
CA GLU A 185 -17.68 6.23 18.78
C GLU A 185 -17.25 6.40 20.26
N GLY A 186 -16.53 5.43 20.83
CA GLY A 186 -16.02 5.48 22.21
C GLY A 186 -14.65 6.15 22.37
N ILE A 187 -14.02 6.62 21.30
CA ILE A 187 -12.73 7.33 21.33
C ILE A 187 -13.01 8.81 21.50
N THR A 188 -12.56 9.38 22.62
CA THR A 188 -12.65 10.83 22.87
C THR A 188 -11.67 11.60 21.99
N ASP A 189 -12.08 12.76 21.49
CA ASP A 189 -11.19 13.72 20.85
C ASP A 189 -10.01 14.10 21.76
N ALA A 190 -8.86 14.39 21.15
CA ALA A 190 -7.67 14.84 21.88
C ALA A 190 -7.94 16.17 22.59
N THR A 191 -7.61 16.23 23.88
CA THR A 191 -7.76 17.44 24.68
C THR A 191 -6.66 18.47 24.37
N GLU A 192 -6.92 19.75 24.68
CA GLU A 192 -5.91 20.82 24.59
C GLU A 192 -4.65 20.50 25.41
N ALA A 193 -4.78 19.77 26.52
CA ALA A 193 -3.66 19.34 27.35
C ALA A 193 -2.79 18.30 26.63
N GLU A 194 -3.39 17.28 26.01
CA GLU A 194 -2.68 16.26 25.22
C GLU A 194 -2.07 16.87 23.95
N ALA A 195 -2.78 17.78 23.28
CA ALA A 195 -2.27 18.52 22.14
C ALA A 195 -1.06 19.38 22.52
N LYS A 196 -1.10 20.05 23.67
CA LYS A 196 0.03 20.82 24.20
C LYS A 196 1.20 19.92 24.60
N GLU A 197 0.97 18.82 25.32
CA GLU A 197 2.02 17.86 25.68
C GLU A 197 2.69 17.31 24.42
N PHE A 198 1.91 16.95 23.40
CA PHE A 198 2.43 16.49 22.12
C PHE A 198 3.25 17.56 21.39
N TYR A 199 2.81 18.82 21.39
CA TYR A 199 3.55 19.95 20.83
C TYR A 199 4.90 20.15 21.54
N ASP A 200 4.87 20.28 22.87
CA ASP A 200 6.05 20.54 23.71
C ASP A 200 7.06 19.35 23.66
N ALA A 201 6.57 18.11 23.51
CA ALA A 201 7.40 16.91 23.40
C ALA A 201 7.96 16.65 21.99
N ASN A 202 7.41 17.28 20.94
CA ASN A 202 7.83 17.07 19.55
C ASN A 202 8.29 18.38 18.86
N PRO A 203 9.15 19.21 19.47
CA PRO A 203 9.48 20.54 18.95
C PRO A 203 10.08 20.48 17.54
N ASP A 204 10.86 19.44 17.22
CA ASP A 204 11.43 19.24 15.88
C ASP A 204 10.40 19.09 14.76
N ARG A 205 9.19 18.60 15.07
CA ARG A 205 8.08 18.50 14.10
C ARG A 205 7.40 19.83 13.81
N PHE A 206 7.58 20.82 14.69
CA PHE A 206 6.95 22.14 14.60
C PHE A 206 7.96 23.27 14.34
N LYS A 207 9.27 22.96 14.26
CA LYS A 207 10.29 23.87 13.73
C LYS A 207 10.00 24.17 12.27
N LYS A 208 9.54 25.38 11.99
CA LYS A 208 9.65 25.95 10.65
C LYS A 208 11.11 26.42 10.46
N PRO A 209 11.87 25.85 9.51
CA PRO A 209 13.22 26.33 9.23
C PRO A 209 13.17 27.78 8.73
N GLU A 210 14.29 28.48 8.83
CA GLU A 210 14.42 29.84 8.28
C GLU A 210 14.07 29.84 6.79
N SER A 211 12.99 30.54 6.44
CA SER A 211 12.50 30.66 5.07
C SER A 211 12.60 32.10 4.61
N VAL A 212 13.35 32.35 3.53
CA VAL A 212 13.43 33.66 2.89
C VAL A 212 12.43 33.75 1.74
N THR A 213 11.78 34.91 1.59
CA THR A 213 11.06 35.23 0.35
C THR A 213 12.08 35.77 -0.65
N ALA A 214 12.22 35.11 -1.79
CA ALA A 214 13.13 35.51 -2.86
C ALA A 214 12.35 35.75 -4.16
N SER A 215 12.75 36.77 -4.90
CA SER A 215 12.28 37.07 -6.26
C SER A 215 13.46 36.97 -7.22
N HIS A 216 13.21 36.65 -8.50
CA HIS A 216 14.25 36.55 -9.51
C HIS A 216 13.90 37.36 -10.77
N ILE A 217 14.93 37.70 -11.55
CA ILE A 217 14.82 38.26 -12.90
C ILE A 217 15.65 37.33 -13.79
N LEU A 218 15.07 36.85 -14.89
CA LEU A 218 15.70 35.85 -15.77
C LEU A 218 15.64 36.31 -17.23
N ILE A 219 16.78 36.74 -17.76
CA ILE A 219 16.96 36.93 -19.20
C ILE A 219 17.32 35.57 -19.82
N LYS A 220 16.38 34.98 -20.56
CA LYS A 220 16.53 33.66 -21.18
C LYS A 220 17.44 33.71 -22.42
N PHE A 221 18.26 32.67 -22.56
CA PHE A 221 18.99 32.37 -23.78
C PHE A 221 18.71 30.92 -24.21
N ASP A 222 18.77 30.67 -25.51
CA ASP A 222 18.59 29.35 -26.09
C ASP A 222 19.96 28.67 -26.28
N GLU A 223 20.01 27.34 -26.29
CA GLU A 223 21.28 26.62 -26.48
C GLU A 223 21.98 27.02 -27.79
N SER A 224 21.19 27.29 -28.83
CA SER A 224 21.60 27.76 -30.17
C SER A 224 22.03 29.23 -30.24
N ASP A 225 21.88 30.04 -29.19
CA ASP A 225 22.37 31.42 -29.20
C ASP A 225 23.90 31.44 -29.34
N THR A 226 24.44 32.39 -30.11
CA THR A 226 25.90 32.55 -30.23
C THR A 226 26.50 33.07 -28.93
N ASP A 227 27.82 32.94 -28.78
CA ASP A 227 28.52 33.42 -27.59
C ASP A 227 28.39 34.95 -27.43
N GLU A 228 28.30 35.69 -28.55
CA GLU A 228 28.04 37.13 -28.55
C GLU A 228 26.63 37.46 -28.02
N ALA A 229 25.59 36.72 -28.46
CA ALA A 229 24.23 36.93 -27.99
C ALA A 229 24.07 36.57 -26.49
N LYS A 230 24.76 35.52 -26.03
CA LYS A 230 24.86 35.16 -24.61
C LYS A 230 25.61 36.23 -23.81
N ALA A 231 26.67 36.82 -24.36
CA ALA A 231 27.40 37.91 -23.73
C ALA A 231 26.57 39.20 -23.61
N GLU A 232 25.79 39.56 -24.64
CA GLU A 232 24.89 40.72 -24.62
C GLU A 232 23.79 40.56 -23.56
N LYS A 233 23.10 39.41 -23.53
CA LYS A 233 22.07 39.10 -22.52
C LYS A 233 22.65 39.11 -21.09
N LYS A 234 23.88 38.65 -20.92
CA LYS A 234 24.59 38.74 -19.64
C LYS A 234 24.89 40.20 -19.26
N ALA A 235 25.40 41.00 -20.19
CA ALA A 235 25.70 42.41 -19.95
C ALA A 235 24.44 43.22 -19.59
N GLN A 236 23.29 42.92 -20.23
CA GLN A 236 21.99 43.48 -19.86
C GLN A 236 21.60 43.13 -18.41
N LEU A 237 21.76 41.87 -18.00
CA LEU A 237 21.46 41.44 -16.62
C LEU A 237 22.42 42.08 -15.60
N GLU A 238 23.70 42.24 -15.94
CA GLU A 238 24.69 42.91 -15.09
C GLU A 238 24.40 44.42 -14.95
N ALA A 239 23.92 45.09 -16.01
CA ALA A 239 23.47 46.48 -15.97
C ALA A 239 22.23 46.64 -15.07
N ILE A 240 21.18 45.83 -15.27
CA ILE A 240 19.98 45.81 -14.41
C ILE A 240 20.35 45.58 -12.94
N ARG A 241 21.29 44.65 -12.67
CA ARG A 241 21.79 44.40 -11.32
C ARG A 241 22.52 45.62 -10.74
N ALA A 242 23.31 46.33 -11.55
CA ALA A 242 24.01 47.53 -11.11
C ALA A 242 23.01 48.67 -10.78
N ASP A 243 21.99 48.86 -11.60
CA ASP A 243 20.94 49.86 -11.38
C ASP A 243 20.12 49.58 -10.11
N ILE A 244 19.74 48.32 -9.87
CA ILE A 244 19.07 47.91 -8.62
C ILE A 244 19.96 48.17 -7.40
N ILE A 245 21.27 47.90 -7.47
CA ILE A 245 22.20 48.14 -6.36
C ILE A 245 22.49 49.63 -6.14
N ALA A 246 22.45 50.43 -7.20
CA ALA A 246 22.58 51.89 -7.15
C ALA A 246 21.28 52.61 -6.77
N GLU A 247 20.19 51.86 -6.50
CA GLU A 247 18.85 52.37 -6.18
C GLU A 247 18.27 53.30 -7.28
N THR A 248 18.75 53.18 -8.53
CA THR A 248 18.24 53.96 -9.68
C THR A 248 16.92 53.41 -10.21
N ILE A 249 16.67 52.11 -10.03
CA ILE A 249 15.41 51.41 -10.27
C ILE A 249 15.10 50.45 -9.12
N THR A 250 13.83 50.16 -8.86
CA THR A 250 13.49 49.12 -7.87
C THR A 250 13.59 47.72 -8.49
N PHE A 251 13.81 46.70 -7.66
CA PHE A 251 13.76 45.30 -8.11
C PHE A 251 12.40 44.95 -8.75
N GLN A 252 11.30 45.51 -8.22
CA GLN A 252 9.95 45.28 -8.74
C GLN A 252 9.79 45.82 -10.16
N ASP A 253 10.24 47.05 -10.42
CA ASP A 253 10.13 47.67 -11.75
C ASP A 253 11.05 46.97 -12.76
N ALA A 254 12.26 46.60 -12.32
CA ALA A 254 13.19 45.82 -13.11
C ALA A 254 12.63 44.45 -13.50
N ALA A 255 11.98 43.74 -12.56
CA ALA A 255 11.33 42.46 -12.79
C ALA A 255 10.11 42.60 -13.71
N ALA A 256 9.25 43.59 -13.50
CA ALA A 256 8.08 43.84 -14.34
C ALA A 256 8.44 44.14 -15.82
N THR A 257 9.67 44.58 -16.08
CA THR A 257 10.17 44.93 -17.43
C THR A 257 10.96 43.78 -18.09
N ASN A 258 11.52 42.83 -17.32
CA ASN A 258 12.51 41.85 -17.81
C ASN A 258 12.22 40.39 -17.37
N SER A 259 11.03 40.08 -16.85
CA SER A 259 10.60 38.74 -16.42
C SER A 259 9.64 38.05 -17.41
#